data_AF-A0A7S1TK91-F1
#
_entry.id   AF-A0A7S1TK91-F1
#
_cell.length_a   1.000
_cell.length_b   1.000
_cell.length_c   1.000
_cell.angle_alpha   90.00
_cell.angle_beta   90.00
_cell.angle_gamma   90.00
#
_symmetry.space_group_name_H-M   'P 1'
#
loop_
_entity.id
_entity.type
_entity.pdbx_description
1 polymer ?
#
loop_
_entity_poly.entity_id
_entity_poly.type
_entity_poly.pdbx_seq_one_letter_code
_entity_poly.pdbx_strand_id
1 'polypeptide(L)'
;MQFRGKNLAPHMEKKKIRRETASTKERVESKNRAHISLMEDLQTLIRQKQKQCLDIEEDMQGSRKRLEERRVLDSETAGEARREAAQAALHLEIEVRKHNETRYRIKEREEALEASAAEAAGSLAKLERRAEEERKRQSDAVDSLRSVERELQSIGLRRSAAWATVSNLEETLLRYEDCDDRESKTRLIEKQKEKIFSAKSAIEKRDLEISRLEGEAASLREVFRRASSSTNNKKREEGRLSSLENVQQQLKQMQKANEDKECQIEAVRGERKGLLHQLEAERKKSREAHAMVAGIGQGSGGIEDFMERGDSCRRDSFARFRPSRAWPELCRRVAVELDRVSVRLLILLRKDMMVRALIVSYLLFMHILMYALVHHIASRPDTAASPPVPKGAYIPTRLAGASMPTRPGMG
;
A
#
# COMPACT_ATOMS: atom_id res chain seq x y z
N MET A 1 -153.95 71.10 14.94
CA MET A 1 -153.97 69.62 15.02
C MET A 1 -152.58 69.08 14.70
N GLN A 2 -152.10 68.15 15.53
CA GLN A 2 -150.81 67.47 15.48
C GLN A 2 -150.65 66.60 14.21
N PHE A 3 -149.41 66.33 13.75
CA PHE A 3 -148.82 64.97 13.68
C PHE A 3 -147.37 64.97 13.12
N ARG A 4 -146.50 64.25 13.87
CA ARG A 4 -145.24 63.52 13.57
C ARG A 4 -144.75 63.50 12.09
N GLY A 5 -143.48 63.66 11.72
CA GLY A 5 -142.23 63.14 12.30
C GLY A 5 -141.69 61.97 11.45
N LYS A 6 -140.44 62.06 10.94
CA LYS A 6 -139.46 60.95 10.77
C LYS A 6 -138.19 61.39 10.00
N ASN A 7 -137.07 61.38 10.73
CA ASN A 7 -135.70 61.52 10.25
C ASN A 7 -135.24 60.27 9.47
N LEU A 8 -134.72 60.46 8.25
CA LEU A 8 -134.12 59.43 7.39
C LEU A 8 -132.74 59.89 6.89
N ALA A 9 -131.75 60.00 7.79
CA ALA A 9 -130.35 60.20 7.43
C ALA A 9 -129.39 59.72 8.54
N PRO A 10 -129.19 58.39 8.71
CA PRO A 10 -127.85 57.91 9.07
C PRO A 10 -127.47 56.54 8.45
N HIS A 11 -128.15 56.07 7.39
CA HIS A 11 -128.01 54.68 6.93
C HIS A 11 -127.02 54.45 5.76
N MET A 12 -126.58 55.51 5.06
CA MET A 12 -125.66 55.39 3.90
C MET A 12 -124.18 55.49 4.28
N GLU A 13 -123.85 56.20 5.36
CA GLU A 13 -122.47 56.36 5.86
C GLU A 13 -121.98 55.09 6.57
N LYS A 14 -122.87 54.37 7.28
CA LYS A 14 -122.59 53.06 7.88
C LYS A 14 -122.26 51.97 6.85
N LYS A 15 -122.74 52.08 5.60
CA LYS A 15 -122.46 51.11 4.53
C LYS A 15 -121.08 51.34 3.88
N LYS A 16 -120.65 52.59 3.75
CA LYS A 16 -119.32 52.96 3.23
C LYS A 16 -118.22 52.61 4.23
N ILE A 17 -118.43 52.96 5.51
CA ILE A 17 -117.52 52.58 6.61
C ILE A 17 -117.41 51.04 6.70
N ARG A 18 -118.51 50.29 6.56
CA ARG A 18 -118.47 48.81 6.54
C ARG A 18 -117.65 48.23 5.39
N ARG A 19 -117.71 48.82 4.19
CA ARG A 19 -116.93 48.38 3.02
C ARG A 19 -115.45 48.71 3.15
N GLU A 20 -115.11 49.90 3.65
CA GLU A 20 -113.73 50.29 3.94
C GLU A 20 -113.14 49.45 5.07
N THR A 21 -113.89 49.18 6.15
CA THR A 21 -113.45 48.29 7.23
C THR A 21 -113.28 46.84 6.78
N ALA A 22 -114.11 46.36 5.84
CA ALA A 22 -113.98 45.02 5.27
C ALA A 22 -112.76 44.92 4.34
N SER A 23 -112.51 45.94 3.51
CA SER A 23 -111.34 46.00 2.64
C SER A 23 -110.02 46.11 3.43
N THR A 24 -110.00 46.93 4.50
CA THR A 24 -108.82 46.99 5.38
C THR A 24 -108.61 45.69 6.14
N LYS A 25 -109.69 45.01 6.56
CA LYS A 25 -109.62 43.71 7.23
C LYS A 25 -109.08 42.63 6.28
N GLU A 26 -109.56 42.55 5.06
CA GLU A 26 -109.06 41.60 4.05
C GLU A 26 -107.59 41.87 3.69
N ARG A 27 -107.18 43.15 3.63
CA ARG A 27 -105.77 43.54 3.43
C ARG A 27 -104.88 43.20 4.64
N VAL A 28 -105.41 43.28 5.86
CA VAL A 28 -104.70 42.84 7.06
C VAL A 28 -104.61 41.31 7.10
N GLU A 29 -105.68 40.60 6.73
CA GLU A 29 -105.69 39.13 6.67
C GLU A 29 -104.78 38.59 5.55
N SER A 30 -104.69 39.26 4.39
CA SER A 30 -103.73 38.88 3.34
C SER A 30 -102.29 39.14 3.76
N LYS A 31 -102.00 40.26 4.42
CA LYS A 31 -100.70 40.53 5.03
C LYS A 31 -100.36 39.53 6.13
N ASN A 32 -101.31 39.17 6.98
CA ASN A 32 -101.09 38.17 8.04
C ASN A 32 -100.81 36.79 7.43
N ARG A 33 -101.54 36.38 6.39
CA ARG A 33 -101.23 35.14 5.64
C ARG A 33 -99.85 35.18 5.00
N ALA A 34 -99.44 36.31 4.41
CA ALA A 34 -98.09 36.48 3.87
C ALA A 34 -97.01 36.44 4.96
N HIS A 35 -97.26 37.03 6.13
CA HIS A 35 -96.35 36.95 7.28
C HIS A 35 -96.23 35.52 7.82
N ILE A 36 -97.32 34.77 7.89
CA ILE A 36 -97.31 33.35 8.29
C ILE A 36 -96.51 32.52 7.28
N SER A 37 -96.75 32.68 5.98
CA SER A 37 -95.98 32.01 4.92
C SER A 37 -94.49 32.35 5.00
N LEU A 38 -94.13 33.62 5.19
CA LEU A 38 -92.74 34.04 5.33
C LEU A 38 -92.09 33.45 6.59
N MET A 39 -92.84 33.35 7.70
CA MET A 39 -92.37 32.71 8.93
C MET A 39 -92.13 31.22 8.74
N GLU A 40 -92.99 30.53 7.98
CA GLU A 40 -92.82 29.11 7.62
C GLU A 40 -91.60 28.92 6.70
N ASP A 41 -91.42 29.77 5.69
CA ASP A 41 -90.25 29.76 4.81
C ASP A 41 -88.95 30.03 5.58
N LEU A 42 -88.96 31.00 6.52
CA LEU A 42 -87.82 31.25 7.39
C LEU A 42 -87.55 30.07 8.32
N GLN A 43 -88.57 29.43 8.88
CA GLN A 43 -88.40 28.23 9.72
C GLN A 43 -87.83 27.06 8.92
N THR A 44 -88.29 26.83 7.68
CA THR A 44 -87.74 25.78 6.82
C THR A 44 -86.28 26.07 6.44
N LEU A 45 -85.95 27.32 6.13
CA LEU A 45 -84.58 27.74 5.85
C LEU A 45 -83.67 27.56 7.08
N ILE A 46 -84.14 27.92 8.28
CA ILE A 46 -83.41 27.70 9.54
C ILE A 46 -83.14 26.21 9.74
N ARG A 47 -84.15 25.34 9.57
CA ARG A 47 -83.97 23.88 9.67
C ARG A 47 -82.98 23.35 8.63
N GLN A 48 -83.04 23.85 7.40
CA GLN A 48 -82.12 23.47 6.33
C GLN A 48 -80.68 23.90 6.66
N LYS A 49 -80.49 25.11 7.19
CA LYS A 49 -79.16 25.60 7.61
C LYS A 49 -78.62 24.85 8.82
N GLN A 50 -79.47 24.54 9.80
CA GLN A 50 -79.09 23.68 10.92
C GLN A 50 -78.64 22.29 10.45
N LYS A 51 -79.37 21.67 9.51
CA LYS A 51 -78.97 20.40 8.91
C LYS A 51 -77.63 20.51 8.17
N GLN A 52 -77.44 21.54 7.34
CA GLN A 52 -76.16 21.78 6.64
C GLN A 52 -74.99 21.96 7.62
N CYS A 53 -75.19 22.67 8.74
CA CYS A 53 -74.16 22.81 9.77
C CYS A 53 -73.80 21.46 10.41
N LEU A 54 -74.79 20.61 10.71
CA LEU A 54 -74.56 19.27 11.25
C LEU A 54 -73.81 18.37 10.26
N ASP A 55 -74.22 18.35 8.98
CA ASP A 55 -73.56 17.56 7.94
C ASP A 55 -72.07 17.99 7.79
N ILE A 56 -71.78 19.30 7.83
CA ILE A 56 -70.41 19.83 7.78
C ILE A 56 -69.61 19.45 9.03
N GLU A 57 -70.23 19.50 10.22
CA GLU A 57 -69.58 19.10 11.47
C GLU A 57 -69.22 17.61 11.46
N GLU A 58 -70.12 16.75 10.98
CA GLU A 58 -69.87 15.31 10.80
C GLU A 58 -68.73 15.05 9.81
N ASP A 59 -68.72 15.74 8.65
CA ASP A 59 -67.65 15.64 7.66
C ASP A 59 -66.30 16.12 8.20
N MET A 60 -66.29 17.21 8.96
CA MET A 60 -65.09 17.74 9.62
C MET A 60 -64.58 16.78 10.70
N GLN A 61 -65.46 16.19 11.51
CA GLN A 61 -65.08 15.15 12.48
C GLN A 61 -64.55 13.90 11.79
N GLY A 62 -65.17 13.45 10.71
CA GLY A 62 -64.72 12.32 9.90
C GLY A 62 -63.36 12.56 9.24
N SER A 63 -63.10 13.80 8.78
CA SER A 63 -61.81 14.19 8.22
C SER A 63 -60.72 14.26 9.29
N ARG A 64 -61.04 14.78 10.48
CA ARG A 64 -60.11 14.77 11.63
C ARG A 64 -59.74 13.36 12.07
N LYS A 65 -60.70 12.44 12.16
CA LYS A 65 -60.44 11.03 12.49
C LYS A 65 -59.52 10.38 11.45
N ARG A 66 -59.80 10.55 10.16
CA ARG A 66 -58.94 10.03 9.07
C ARG A 66 -57.53 10.63 9.07
N LEU A 67 -57.38 11.91 9.41
CA LEU A 67 -56.08 12.54 9.57
C LEU A 67 -55.31 11.98 10.77
N GLU A 68 -55.98 11.73 11.89
CA GLU A 68 -55.36 11.15 13.08
C GLU A 68 -54.94 9.70 12.83
N GLU A 69 -55.80 8.89 12.20
CA GLU A 69 -55.48 7.52 11.77
C GLU A 69 -54.26 7.49 10.84
N ARG A 70 -54.18 8.42 9.87
CA ARG A 70 -52.99 8.56 9.01
C ARG A 70 -51.75 8.94 9.80
N ARG A 71 -51.84 9.89 10.74
CA ARG A 71 -50.71 10.29 11.59
C ARG A 71 -50.19 9.14 12.43
N VAL A 72 -51.08 8.33 12.99
CA VAL A 72 -50.69 7.13 13.76
C VAL A 72 -49.98 6.13 12.85
N LEU A 73 -50.54 5.85 11.67
CA LEU A 73 -49.94 4.94 10.70
C LEU A 73 -48.56 5.42 10.20
N ASP A 74 -48.42 6.72 9.89
CA ASP A 74 -47.16 7.34 9.48
C ASP A 74 -46.12 7.27 10.62
N SER A 75 -46.56 7.48 11.86
CA SER A 75 -45.75 7.34 13.08
C SER A 75 -45.25 5.91 13.27
N GLU A 76 -46.13 4.92 13.13
CA GLU A 76 -45.81 3.50 13.24
C GLU A 76 -44.83 3.07 12.14
N THR A 77 -45.11 3.46 10.89
CA THR A 77 -44.25 3.19 9.72
C THR A 77 -42.87 3.82 9.90
N ALA A 78 -42.80 5.08 10.38
CA ALA A 78 -41.53 5.73 10.68
C ALA A 78 -40.78 5.05 11.85
N GLY A 79 -41.52 4.54 12.85
CA GLY A 79 -40.98 3.78 13.95
C GLY A 79 -40.37 2.43 13.51
N GLU A 80 -41.05 1.72 12.61
CA GLU A 80 -40.55 0.48 11.99
C GLU A 80 -39.30 0.74 11.16
N ALA A 81 -39.34 1.75 10.28
CA ALA A 81 -38.18 2.14 9.46
C ALA A 81 -36.95 2.50 10.32
N ARG A 82 -37.15 3.20 11.45
CA ARG A 82 -36.07 3.50 12.41
C ARG A 82 -35.52 2.23 13.07
N ARG A 83 -36.39 1.29 13.45
CA ARG A 83 -35.97 0.00 14.04
C ARG A 83 -35.17 -0.82 13.04
N GLU A 84 -35.62 -0.89 11.78
CA GLU A 84 -34.92 -1.60 10.70
C GLU A 84 -33.55 -0.97 10.41
N ALA A 85 -33.46 0.37 10.33
CA ALA A 85 -32.17 1.03 10.15
C ALA A 85 -31.22 0.85 11.35
N ALA A 86 -31.74 0.81 12.58
CA ALA A 86 -30.93 0.50 13.76
C ALA A 86 -30.39 -0.94 13.72
N GLN A 87 -31.21 -1.90 13.31
CA GLN A 87 -30.78 -3.29 13.10
C GLN A 87 -29.74 -3.40 11.99
N ALA A 88 -29.96 -2.75 10.84
CA ALA A 88 -29.01 -2.72 9.73
C ALA A 88 -27.66 -2.09 10.13
N ALA A 89 -27.67 -1.03 10.95
CA ALA A 89 -26.46 -0.41 11.47
C ALA A 89 -25.69 -1.36 12.41
N LEU A 90 -26.39 -2.08 13.28
CA LEU A 90 -25.78 -3.07 14.19
C LEU A 90 -25.18 -4.26 13.41
N HIS A 91 -25.88 -4.76 12.39
CA HIS A 91 -25.36 -5.79 11.49
C HIS A 91 -24.09 -5.33 10.78
N LEU A 92 -24.08 -4.12 10.22
CA LEU A 92 -22.90 -3.54 9.60
C LEU A 92 -21.74 -3.42 10.59
N GLU A 93 -21.99 -3.00 11.83
CA GLU A 93 -20.93 -2.90 12.84
C GLU A 93 -20.31 -4.26 13.17
N ILE A 94 -21.14 -5.30 13.32
CA ILE A 94 -20.68 -6.67 13.55
C ILE A 94 -19.83 -7.16 12.35
N GLU A 95 -20.28 -6.92 11.12
CA GLU A 95 -19.53 -7.31 9.93
C GLU A 95 -18.22 -6.54 9.77
N VAL A 96 -18.20 -5.24 10.07
CA VAL A 96 -16.98 -4.43 10.08
C VAL A 96 -15.99 -4.97 11.11
N ARG A 97 -16.45 -5.36 12.31
CA ARG A 97 -15.58 -6.00 13.32
C ARG A 97 -15.02 -7.32 12.82
N LYS A 98 -15.85 -8.21 12.29
CA LYS A 98 -15.42 -9.49 11.70
C LYS A 98 -14.42 -9.28 10.56
N HIS A 99 -14.66 -8.32 9.67
CA HIS A 99 -13.75 -7.98 8.58
C HIS A 99 -12.42 -7.41 9.10
N ASN A 100 -12.44 -6.62 10.16
CA ASN A 100 -11.21 -6.11 10.77
C ASN A 100 -10.39 -7.22 11.43
N GLU A 101 -11.04 -8.17 12.11
CA GLU A 101 -10.40 -9.34 12.69
C GLU A 101 -9.79 -10.25 11.61
N THR A 102 -10.52 -10.54 10.53
CA THR A 102 -9.99 -11.34 9.42
C THR A 102 -8.85 -10.61 8.72
N ARG A 103 -8.95 -9.30 8.52
CA ARG A 103 -7.87 -8.49 7.95
C ARG A 103 -6.62 -8.50 8.83
N TYR A 104 -6.78 -8.45 10.15
CA TYR A 104 -5.67 -8.53 11.09
C TYR A 104 -4.98 -9.90 11.02
N ARG A 105 -5.75 -11.00 11.06
CA ARG A 105 -5.22 -12.37 10.90
C ARG A 105 -4.53 -12.59 9.56
N ILE A 106 -5.10 -12.05 8.47
CA ILE A 106 -4.48 -12.09 7.15
C ILE A 106 -3.14 -11.35 7.17
N LYS A 107 -3.07 -10.16 7.77
CA LYS A 107 -1.83 -9.39 7.87
C LYS A 107 -0.77 -10.11 8.69
N GLU A 108 -1.13 -10.70 9.83
CA GLU A 108 -0.20 -11.52 10.63
C GLU A 108 0.32 -12.72 9.84
N ARG A 109 -0.55 -13.39 9.07
CA ARG A 109 -0.15 -14.50 8.20
C ARG A 109 0.75 -14.05 7.05
N GLU A 110 0.45 -12.91 6.42
CA GLU A 110 1.32 -12.29 5.39
C GLU A 110 2.71 -11.99 5.97
N GLU A 111 2.78 -11.32 7.12
CA GLU A 111 4.05 -11.00 7.80
C GLU A 111 4.84 -12.25 8.21
N ALA A 112 4.16 -13.29 8.72
CA ALA A 112 4.81 -14.56 9.06
C ALA A 112 5.36 -15.31 7.84
N LEU A 113 4.63 -15.28 6.71
CA LEU A 113 5.09 -15.86 5.44
C LEU A 113 6.28 -15.07 4.87
N GLU A 114 6.24 -13.74 4.91
CA GLU A 114 7.34 -12.87 4.48
C GLU A 114 8.60 -13.09 5.32
N ALA A 115 8.47 -13.17 6.64
CA ALA A 115 9.60 -13.48 7.54
C ALA A 115 10.20 -14.86 7.23
N SER A 116 9.35 -15.88 7.04
CA SER A 116 9.79 -17.23 6.71
C SER A 116 10.47 -17.31 5.33
N ALA A 117 9.99 -16.56 4.34
CA ALA A 117 10.61 -16.45 3.02
C ALA A 117 11.98 -15.76 3.10
N ALA A 118 12.10 -14.69 3.89
CA ALA A 118 13.38 -14.00 4.12
C ALA A 118 14.42 -14.90 4.80
N GLU A 119 14.01 -15.71 5.78
CA GLU A 119 14.89 -16.68 6.44
C GLU A 119 15.31 -17.80 5.46
N ALA A 120 14.38 -18.27 4.63
CA ALA A 120 14.67 -19.25 3.58
C ALA A 120 15.67 -18.68 2.55
N ALA A 121 15.50 -17.44 2.10
CA ALA A 121 16.44 -16.78 1.19
C ALA A 121 17.82 -16.57 1.84
N GLY A 122 17.86 -16.19 3.12
CA GLY A 122 19.10 -16.03 3.88
C GLY A 122 19.87 -17.34 4.07
N SER A 123 19.17 -18.46 4.29
CA SER A 123 19.79 -19.79 4.37
C SER A 123 20.27 -20.29 3.00
N LEU A 124 19.49 -20.05 1.95
CA LEU A 124 19.85 -20.33 0.56
C LEU A 124 21.15 -19.62 0.15
N ALA A 125 21.24 -18.31 0.38
CA ALA A 125 22.43 -17.53 0.07
C ALA A 125 23.69 -18.00 0.83
N LYS A 126 23.53 -18.47 2.08
CA LYS A 126 24.65 -19.06 2.86
C LYS A 126 25.10 -20.39 2.27
N LEU A 127 24.17 -21.22 1.81
CA LEU A 127 24.49 -22.51 1.17
C LEU A 127 25.18 -22.31 -0.18
N GLU A 128 24.72 -21.36 -1.00
CA GLU A 128 25.35 -21.02 -2.27
C GLU A 128 26.80 -20.55 -2.09
N ARG A 129 27.07 -19.66 -1.11
CA ARG A 129 28.45 -19.23 -0.82
C ARG A 129 29.35 -20.39 -0.42
N ARG A 130 28.87 -21.31 0.42
CA ARG A 130 29.65 -22.50 0.81
C ARG A 130 29.93 -23.42 -0.36
N ALA A 131 28.96 -23.61 -1.25
CA ALA A 131 29.15 -24.41 -2.45
C ALA A 131 30.20 -23.78 -3.40
N GLU A 132 30.18 -22.45 -3.53
CA GLU A 132 31.15 -21.72 -4.36
C GLU A 132 32.57 -21.73 -3.77
N GLU A 133 32.70 -21.56 -2.44
CA GLU A 133 33.98 -21.70 -1.76
C GLU A 133 34.60 -23.09 -1.95
N GLU A 134 33.79 -24.15 -1.90
CA GLU A 134 34.27 -25.51 -2.07
C GLU A 134 34.70 -25.79 -3.52
N ARG A 135 33.97 -25.28 -4.51
CA ARG A 135 34.37 -25.32 -5.92
C ARG A 135 35.71 -24.63 -6.15
N LYS A 136 35.91 -23.47 -5.53
CA LYS A 136 37.18 -22.75 -5.62
C LYS A 136 38.32 -23.55 -5.01
N ARG A 137 38.13 -24.13 -3.82
CA ARG A 137 39.14 -25.01 -3.19
C ARG A 137 39.51 -26.21 -4.08
N GLN A 138 38.52 -26.81 -4.75
CA GLN A 138 38.77 -27.90 -5.69
C GLN A 138 39.58 -27.42 -6.91
N SER A 139 39.25 -26.26 -7.49
CA SER A 139 40.01 -25.67 -8.60
C SER A 139 41.45 -25.39 -8.21
N ASP A 140 41.68 -24.76 -7.05
CA ASP A 140 43.02 -24.43 -6.56
C ASP A 140 43.87 -25.70 -6.35
N ALA A 141 43.25 -26.79 -5.85
CA ALA A 141 43.90 -28.07 -5.69
C ALA A 141 44.28 -28.73 -7.03
N VAL A 142 43.42 -28.64 -8.07
CA VAL A 142 43.72 -29.11 -9.43
C VAL A 142 44.92 -28.38 -10.00
N ASP A 143 44.96 -27.06 -9.86
CA ASP A 143 46.04 -26.25 -10.42
C ASP A 143 47.38 -26.52 -9.72
N SER A 144 47.36 -26.71 -8.40
CA SER A 144 48.53 -27.15 -7.62
C SER A 144 49.06 -28.52 -8.09
N LEU A 145 48.17 -29.51 -8.25
CA LEU A 145 48.52 -30.83 -8.75
C LEU A 145 49.17 -30.76 -10.15
N ARG A 146 48.58 -30.00 -11.08
CA ARG A 146 49.14 -29.78 -12.42
C ARG A 146 50.51 -29.11 -12.39
N SER A 147 50.77 -28.26 -11.40
CA SER A 147 52.08 -27.62 -11.23
C SER A 147 53.14 -28.64 -10.82
N VAL A 148 52.84 -29.45 -9.80
CA VAL A 148 53.75 -30.51 -9.31
C VAL A 148 54.03 -31.54 -10.41
N GLU A 149 53.02 -31.94 -11.18
CA GLU A 149 53.20 -32.89 -12.30
C GLU A 149 54.12 -32.32 -13.41
N ARG A 150 54.02 -31.03 -13.70
CA ARG A 150 54.93 -30.35 -14.64
C ARG A 150 56.37 -30.32 -14.14
N GLU A 151 56.58 -30.05 -12.84
CA GLU A 151 57.91 -30.06 -12.23
C GLU A 151 58.53 -31.46 -12.27
N LEU A 152 57.74 -32.49 -11.94
CA LEU A 152 58.16 -33.89 -11.96
C LEU A 152 58.57 -34.33 -13.38
N GLN A 153 57.81 -33.94 -14.40
CA GLN A 153 58.19 -34.17 -15.81
C GLN A 153 59.52 -33.48 -16.17
N SER A 154 59.71 -32.22 -15.74
CA SER A 154 60.94 -31.47 -16.00
C SER A 154 62.16 -32.13 -15.37
N ILE A 155 62.04 -32.58 -14.12
CA ILE A 155 63.13 -33.25 -13.39
C ILE A 155 63.41 -34.63 -13.99
N GLY A 156 62.37 -35.37 -14.40
CA GLY A 156 62.51 -36.62 -15.13
C GLY A 156 63.34 -36.47 -16.41
N LEU A 157 63.05 -35.45 -17.23
CA LEU A 157 63.84 -35.14 -18.43
C LEU A 157 65.30 -34.83 -18.10
N ARG A 158 65.55 -34.01 -17.06
CA ARG A 158 66.92 -33.66 -16.62
C ARG A 158 67.68 -34.89 -16.09
N ARG A 159 67.00 -35.82 -15.43
CA ARG A 159 67.57 -37.10 -14.96
C ARG A 159 67.97 -37.97 -16.16
N SER A 160 67.08 -38.16 -17.14
CA SER A 160 67.37 -38.93 -18.35
C SER A 160 68.56 -38.36 -19.13
N ALA A 161 68.65 -37.03 -19.25
CA ALA A 161 69.80 -36.38 -19.86
C ALA A 161 71.11 -36.66 -19.09
N ALA A 162 71.08 -36.63 -17.75
CA ALA A 162 72.25 -36.96 -16.93
C ALA A 162 72.67 -38.43 -17.10
N TRP A 163 71.73 -39.38 -17.17
CA TRP A 163 72.03 -40.79 -17.47
C TRP A 163 72.70 -40.97 -18.84
N ALA A 164 72.20 -40.27 -19.88
CA ALA A 164 72.84 -40.29 -21.20
C ALA A 164 74.28 -39.76 -21.14
N THR A 165 74.56 -38.71 -20.35
CA THR A 165 75.93 -38.23 -20.16
C THR A 165 76.82 -39.24 -19.44
N VAL A 166 76.32 -39.92 -18.40
CA VAL A 166 77.09 -40.97 -17.71
C VAL A 166 77.41 -42.12 -18.65
N SER A 167 76.43 -42.61 -19.41
CA SER A 167 76.62 -43.69 -20.37
C SER A 167 77.64 -43.33 -21.45
N ASN A 168 77.57 -42.12 -22.01
CA ASN A 168 78.55 -41.66 -23.00
C ASN A 168 79.96 -41.53 -22.37
N LEU A 169 80.07 -40.97 -21.16
CA LEU A 169 81.36 -40.87 -20.47
C LEU A 169 81.95 -42.26 -20.19
N GLU A 170 81.16 -43.22 -19.70
CA GLU A 170 81.60 -44.61 -19.47
C GLU A 170 82.04 -45.29 -20.77
N GLU A 171 81.31 -45.11 -21.88
CA GLU A 171 81.72 -45.63 -23.18
C GLU A 171 83.03 -45.01 -23.67
N THR A 172 83.20 -43.69 -23.52
CA THR A 172 84.48 -43.04 -23.87
C THR A 172 85.62 -43.56 -22.99
N LEU A 173 85.36 -43.82 -21.71
CA LEU A 173 86.36 -44.33 -20.77
C LEU A 173 86.84 -45.73 -21.17
N LEU A 174 85.92 -46.62 -21.57
CA LEU A 174 86.25 -47.94 -22.12
C LEU A 174 87.15 -47.85 -23.36
N ARG A 175 86.87 -46.92 -24.27
CA ARG A 175 87.70 -46.70 -25.47
C ARG A 175 89.11 -46.18 -25.15
N TYR A 176 89.27 -45.41 -24.07
CA TYR A 176 90.58 -44.91 -23.63
C TYR A 176 91.39 -45.94 -22.85
N GLU A 177 90.76 -46.96 -22.26
CA GLU A 177 91.45 -48.06 -21.60
C GLU A 177 92.31 -48.90 -22.56
N ASP A 178 92.08 -48.80 -23.87
CA ASP A 178 92.84 -49.50 -24.92
C ASP A 178 94.02 -48.70 -25.53
N CYS A 179 94.27 -47.44 -25.12
CA CYS A 179 95.38 -46.64 -25.66
C CYS A 179 96.75 -46.91 -24.96
N ASP A 180 97.86 -46.86 -25.73
CA ASP A 180 99.21 -47.27 -25.30
C ASP A 180 100.00 -46.22 -24.48
N ASP A 181 99.60 -44.95 -24.47
CA ASP A 181 100.35 -43.87 -23.79
C ASP A 181 100.00 -43.79 -22.28
N ARG A 182 100.94 -44.15 -21.40
CA ARG A 182 100.66 -44.45 -19.96
C ARG A 182 100.33 -43.23 -19.09
N GLU A 183 101.02 -42.11 -19.30
CA GLU A 183 101.03 -40.98 -18.35
C GLU A 183 99.92 -39.96 -18.65
N SER A 184 99.61 -39.76 -19.94
CA SER A 184 98.45 -38.96 -20.37
C SER A 184 97.12 -39.69 -20.10
N LYS A 185 97.11 -41.02 -20.24
CA LYS A 185 95.97 -41.90 -19.95
C LYS A 185 95.54 -41.88 -18.49
N THR A 186 96.46 -41.94 -17.54
CA THR A 186 96.12 -41.94 -16.10
C THR A 186 95.42 -40.64 -15.69
N ARG A 187 95.96 -39.48 -16.10
CA ARG A 187 95.34 -38.16 -15.81
C ARG A 187 93.98 -37.98 -16.49
N LEU A 188 93.82 -38.44 -17.73
CA LEU A 188 92.56 -38.33 -18.46
C LEU A 188 91.48 -39.27 -17.89
N ILE A 189 91.86 -40.49 -17.51
CA ILE A 189 90.98 -41.46 -16.84
C ILE A 189 90.52 -40.91 -15.48
N GLU A 190 91.40 -40.32 -14.67
CA GLU A 190 91.02 -39.70 -13.40
C GLU A 190 90.02 -38.56 -13.62
N LYS A 191 90.27 -37.68 -14.61
CA LYS A 191 89.36 -36.59 -14.95
C LYS A 191 87.99 -37.07 -15.45
N GLN A 192 87.96 -38.16 -16.23
CA GLN A 192 86.72 -38.79 -16.70
C GLN A 192 85.96 -39.45 -15.54
N LYS A 193 86.66 -40.15 -14.64
CA LYS A 193 86.08 -40.73 -13.42
C LYS A 193 85.49 -39.68 -12.50
N GLU A 194 86.15 -38.53 -12.34
CA GLU A 194 85.63 -37.40 -11.56
C GLU A 194 84.35 -36.82 -12.17
N LYS A 195 84.28 -36.68 -13.51
CA LYS A 195 83.05 -36.25 -14.22
C LYS A 195 81.92 -37.26 -14.06
N ILE A 196 82.22 -38.56 -14.16
CA ILE A 196 81.26 -39.63 -13.92
C ILE A 196 80.75 -39.58 -12.48
N PHE A 197 81.64 -39.39 -11.50
CA PHE A 197 81.28 -39.27 -10.09
C PHE A 197 80.38 -38.06 -9.84
N SER A 198 80.72 -36.89 -10.42
CA SER A 198 79.90 -35.68 -10.34
C SER A 198 78.51 -35.88 -10.97
N ALA A 199 78.44 -36.51 -12.15
CA ALA A 199 77.18 -36.81 -12.83
C ALA A 199 76.33 -37.83 -12.07
N LYS A 200 76.94 -38.87 -11.47
CA LYS A 200 76.26 -39.84 -10.60
C LYS A 200 75.70 -39.19 -9.33
N SER A 201 76.47 -38.30 -8.69
CA SER A 201 75.97 -37.51 -7.55
C SER A 201 74.80 -36.58 -7.93
N ALA A 202 74.84 -35.99 -9.12
CA ALA A 202 73.73 -35.18 -9.64
C ALA A 202 72.47 -36.02 -9.94
N ILE A 203 72.62 -37.26 -10.41
CA ILE A 203 71.51 -38.20 -10.58
C ILE A 203 70.90 -38.54 -9.21
N GLU A 204 71.71 -38.89 -8.21
CA GLU A 204 71.25 -39.24 -6.87
C GLU A 204 70.45 -38.09 -6.22
N LYS A 205 70.94 -36.85 -6.33
CA LYS A 205 70.20 -35.67 -5.87
C LYS A 205 68.86 -35.49 -6.58
N ARG A 206 68.79 -35.80 -7.88
CA ARG A 206 67.53 -35.74 -8.64
C ARG A 206 66.59 -36.89 -8.30
N ASP A 207 67.10 -38.06 -7.97
CA ASP A 207 66.30 -39.22 -7.56
C ASP A 207 65.63 -38.97 -6.19
N LEU A 208 66.34 -38.29 -5.28
CA LEU A 208 65.77 -37.81 -4.03
C LEU A 208 64.66 -36.77 -4.26
N GLU A 209 64.89 -35.82 -5.16
CA GLU A 209 63.88 -34.78 -5.47
C GLU A 209 62.66 -35.37 -6.20
N ILE A 210 62.85 -36.34 -7.09
CA ILE A 210 61.75 -37.10 -7.70
C ILE A 210 60.98 -37.83 -6.61
N SER A 211 61.65 -38.52 -5.69
CA SER A 211 60.98 -39.22 -4.59
C SER A 211 60.17 -38.25 -3.69
N ARG A 212 60.69 -37.05 -3.44
CA ARG A 212 59.98 -35.98 -2.70
C ARG A 212 58.74 -35.52 -3.46
N LEU A 213 58.88 -35.16 -4.72
CA LEU A 213 57.78 -34.67 -5.56
C LEU A 213 56.76 -35.76 -5.90
N GLU A 214 57.18 -37.03 -6.02
CA GLU A 214 56.30 -38.18 -6.13
C GLU A 214 55.52 -38.38 -4.83
N GLY A 215 56.15 -38.15 -3.67
CA GLY A 215 55.45 -38.12 -2.37
C GLY A 215 54.43 -36.99 -2.27
N GLU A 216 54.77 -35.79 -2.75
CA GLU A 216 53.85 -34.64 -2.78
C GLU A 216 52.73 -34.82 -3.80
N ALA A 217 53.04 -35.31 -5.00
CA ALA A 217 52.06 -35.67 -6.02
C ALA A 217 51.18 -36.82 -5.54
N ALA A 218 51.72 -37.83 -4.86
CA ALA A 218 50.93 -38.91 -4.27
C ALA A 218 50.04 -38.39 -3.14
N SER A 219 50.53 -37.48 -2.29
CA SER A 219 49.72 -36.82 -1.26
C SER A 219 48.59 -35.97 -1.89
N LEU A 220 48.88 -35.19 -2.93
CA LEU A 220 47.89 -34.39 -3.64
C LEU A 220 46.91 -35.26 -4.42
N ARG A 221 47.39 -36.31 -5.10
CA ARG A 221 46.53 -37.33 -5.74
C ARG A 221 45.72 -38.07 -4.70
N GLU A 222 46.23 -38.30 -3.49
CA GLU A 222 45.49 -38.91 -2.39
C GLU A 222 44.45 -37.95 -1.81
N VAL A 223 44.71 -36.64 -1.76
CA VAL A 223 43.71 -35.62 -1.44
C VAL A 223 42.64 -35.58 -2.55
N PHE A 224 43.05 -35.65 -3.82
CA PHE A 224 42.16 -35.69 -4.97
C PHE A 224 41.37 -36.99 -5.06
N ARG A 225 41.98 -38.11 -4.71
CA ARG A 225 41.40 -39.45 -4.65
C ARG A 225 40.52 -39.59 -3.43
N ARG A 226 40.83 -38.97 -2.29
CA ARG A 226 39.85 -38.84 -1.19
C ARG A 226 38.69 -37.94 -1.59
N ALA A 227 38.92 -36.93 -2.42
CA ALA A 227 37.86 -36.13 -3.03
C ALA A 227 37.06 -36.87 -4.14
N SER A 228 37.65 -37.88 -4.82
CA SER A 228 37.07 -38.53 -6.04
C SER A 228 36.70 -40.02 -5.88
N SER A 229 37.45 -40.81 -5.10
CA SER A 229 37.18 -42.20 -4.70
C SER A 229 36.30 -42.31 -3.45
N SER A 230 35.62 -41.23 -3.12
CA SER A 230 34.43 -41.15 -2.28
C SER A 230 33.21 -41.89 -2.90
N THR A 231 33.47 -42.94 -3.67
CA THR A 231 32.47 -43.72 -4.43
C THR A 231 32.46 -45.21 -4.03
N ASN A 232 33.33 -45.69 -3.13
CA ASN A 232 33.39 -47.13 -2.80
C ASN A 232 33.43 -47.54 -1.31
N ASN A 233 33.33 -46.64 -0.32
CA ASN A 233 33.26 -47.04 1.10
C ASN A 233 31.99 -46.50 1.82
N LYS A 234 30.97 -47.36 1.80
CA LYS A 234 29.53 -47.17 2.14
C LYS A 234 29.12 -46.65 3.53
N LYS A 235 29.99 -46.19 4.45
CA LYS A 235 29.54 -45.84 5.83
C LYS A 235 30.09 -44.59 6.50
N ARG A 236 31.00 -43.83 5.86
CA ARG A 236 31.57 -42.62 6.50
C ARG A 236 31.53 -41.34 5.65
N GLU A 237 31.22 -41.43 4.35
CA GLU A 237 31.16 -40.28 3.43
C GLU A 237 29.77 -39.95 2.87
N GLU A 238 28.72 -40.69 3.27
CA GLU A 238 27.31 -40.25 3.22
C GLU A 238 27.06 -38.92 3.97
N GLY A 239 28.06 -38.38 4.67
CA GLY A 239 27.96 -37.07 5.32
C GLY A 239 28.37 -35.86 4.47
N ARG A 240 29.19 -35.99 3.41
CA ARG A 240 29.83 -34.82 2.75
C ARG A 240 29.51 -34.60 1.27
N LEU A 241 29.58 -35.62 0.42
CA LEU A 241 29.06 -35.51 -0.97
C LEU A 241 27.54 -35.66 -1.01
N SER A 242 26.98 -36.53 -0.17
CA SER A 242 25.56 -36.40 0.18
C SER A 242 25.31 -35.08 0.90
N SER A 243 26.22 -34.44 1.63
CA SER A 243 25.96 -33.04 2.04
C SER A 243 25.93 -32.06 0.87
N LEU A 244 26.73 -32.19 -0.19
CA LEU A 244 26.67 -31.26 -1.33
C LEU A 244 25.44 -31.53 -2.21
N GLU A 245 25.15 -32.79 -2.53
CA GLU A 245 23.93 -33.19 -3.24
C GLU A 245 22.69 -32.93 -2.38
N ASN A 246 22.68 -33.25 -1.09
CA ASN A 246 21.59 -32.88 -0.18
C ASN A 246 21.49 -31.36 -0.06
N VAL A 247 22.59 -30.60 -0.11
CA VAL A 247 22.52 -29.12 -0.13
C VAL A 247 21.95 -28.63 -1.46
N GLN A 248 22.30 -29.22 -2.59
CA GLN A 248 21.69 -28.90 -3.88
C GLN A 248 20.22 -29.32 -3.96
N GLN A 249 19.89 -30.46 -3.38
CA GLN A 249 18.53 -31.00 -3.33
C GLN A 249 17.69 -30.22 -2.32
N GLN A 250 18.26 -29.82 -1.18
CA GLN A 250 17.68 -28.85 -0.24
C GLN A 250 17.52 -27.49 -0.89
N LEU A 251 18.47 -27.01 -1.70
CA LEU A 251 18.35 -25.76 -2.45
C LEU A 251 17.16 -25.83 -3.39
N LYS A 252 17.03 -26.90 -4.18
CA LYS A 252 15.87 -27.12 -5.06
C LYS A 252 14.56 -27.24 -4.28
N GLN A 253 14.56 -27.96 -3.16
CA GLN A 253 13.37 -28.09 -2.29
C GLN A 253 12.99 -26.75 -1.66
N MET A 254 13.97 -25.96 -1.23
CA MET A 254 13.78 -24.63 -0.66
C MET A 254 13.30 -23.63 -1.70
N GLN A 255 13.85 -23.67 -2.92
CA GLN A 255 13.35 -22.88 -4.05
C GLN A 255 11.88 -23.20 -4.34
N LYS A 256 11.55 -24.49 -4.48
CA LYS A 256 10.17 -24.92 -4.68
C LYS A 256 9.26 -24.50 -3.53
N ALA A 257 9.71 -24.66 -2.29
CA ALA A 257 8.95 -24.23 -1.11
C ALA A 257 8.78 -22.70 -1.07
N ASN A 258 9.73 -21.93 -1.61
CA ASN A 258 9.62 -20.47 -1.71
C ASN A 258 8.62 -20.07 -2.79
N GLU A 259 8.65 -20.71 -3.96
CA GLU A 259 7.65 -20.54 -5.02
C GLU A 259 6.23 -20.88 -4.51
N ASP A 260 6.09 -22.00 -3.77
CA ASP A 260 4.81 -22.40 -3.16
C ASP A 260 4.32 -21.36 -2.14
N LYS A 261 5.22 -20.78 -1.34
CA LYS A 261 4.90 -19.71 -0.39
C LYS A 261 4.52 -18.40 -1.09
N GLU A 262 5.19 -18.03 -2.18
CA GLU A 262 4.81 -16.88 -3.00
C GLU A 262 3.40 -17.07 -3.58
N CYS A 263 3.09 -18.26 -4.09
CA CYS A 263 1.75 -18.61 -4.55
C CYS A 263 0.70 -18.49 -3.42
N GLN A 264 1.03 -18.93 -2.20
CA GLN A 264 0.15 -18.76 -1.03
C GLN A 264 -0.06 -17.29 -0.66
N ILE A 265 0.99 -16.46 -0.73
CA ILE A 265 0.88 -15.02 -0.49
C ILE A 265 -0.06 -14.38 -1.52
N GLU A 266 0.05 -14.74 -2.79
CA GLU A 266 -0.85 -14.23 -3.83
C GLU A 266 -2.30 -14.67 -3.64
N ALA A 267 -2.52 -15.93 -3.25
CA ALA A 267 -3.86 -16.43 -2.92
C ALA A 267 -4.50 -15.63 -1.78
N VAL A 268 -3.76 -15.42 -0.68
CA VAL A 268 -4.22 -14.63 0.47
C VAL A 268 -4.49 -13.17 0.08
N ARG A 269 -3.65 -12.57 -0.77
CA ARG A 269 -3.88 -11.22 -1.32
C ARG A 269 -5.15 -11.17 -2.18
N GLY A 270 -5.47 -12.25 -2.88
CA GLY A 270 -6.72 -12.42 -3.64
C GLY A 270 -7.96 -12.47 -2.73
N GLU A 271 -7.93 -13.31 -1.70
CA GLU A 271 -9.01 -13.41 -0.69
C GLU A 271 -9.29 -12.05 -0.03
N ARG A 272 -8.23 -11.32 0.34
CA ARG A 272 -8.33 -9.97 0.92
C ARG A 272 -9.06 -9.00 -0.01
N LYS A 273 -8.83 -9.05 -1.32
CA LYS A 273 -9.56 -8.22 -2.30
C LYS A 273 -11.04 -8.60 -2.35
N GLY A 274 -11.35 -9.89 -2.32
CA GLY A 274 -12.73 -10.39 -2.28
C GLY A 274 -13.50 -9.90 -1.04
N LEU A 275 -12.89 -10.00 0.14
CA LEU A 275 -13.49 -9.52 1.39
C LEU A 275 -13.74 -8.01 1.39
N LEU A 276 -12.83 -7.22 0.80
CA LEU A 276 -13.02 -5.76 0.65
C LEU A 276 -14.23 -5.43 -0.25
N HIS A 277 -14.40 -6.14 -1.37
CA HIS A 277 -15.58 -5.97 -2.22
C HIS A 277 -16.88 -6.32 -1.49
N GLN A 278 -16.88 -7.37 -0.68
CA GLN A 278 -18.05 -7.75 0.13
C GLN A 278 -18.38 -6.65 1.16
N LEU A 279 -17.38 -6.09 1.84
CA LEU A 279 -17.56 -4.97 2.77
C LEU A 279 -18.14 -3.73 2.07
N GLU A 280 -17.70 -3.43 0.84
CA GLU A 280 -18.23 -2.32 0.05
C GLU A 280 -19.70 -2.56 -0.35
N ALA A 281 -20.07 -3.79 -0.70
CA ALA A 281 -21.45 -4.16 -0.99
C ALA A 281 -22.37 -3.96 0.24
N GLU A 282 -21.94 -4.38 1.42
CA GLU A 282 -22.71 -4.21 2.67
C GLU A 282 -22.81 -2.74 3.09
N ARG A 283 -21.73 -1.97 2.93
CA ARG A 283 -21.77 -0.50 3.10
C ARG A 283 -22.75 0.17 2.15
N LYS A 284 -22.91 -0.33 0.93
CA LYS A 284 -23.88 0.18 -0.03
C LYS A 284 -25.31 -0.12 0.43
N LYS A 285 -25.61 -1.36 0.82
CA LYS A 285 -26.92 -1.75 1.38
C LYS A 285 -27.31 -0.92 2.59
N SER A 286 -26.38 -0.70 3.53
CA SER A 286 -26.62 0.15 4.69
C SER A 286 -26.95 1.60 4.31
N ARG A 287 -26.29 2.17 3.29
CA ARG A 287 -26.63 3.52 2.80
C ARG A 287 -28.01 3.58 2.17
N GLU A 288 -28.41 2.54 1.42
CA GLU A 288 -29.74 2.44 0.81
C GLU A 288 -30.82 2.35 1.88
N ALA A 289 -30.63 1.53 2.93
CA ALA A 289 -31.54 1.46 4.07
C ALA A 289 -31.67 2.81 4.79
N HIS A 290 -30.55 3.51 5.04
CA HIS A 290 -30.59 4.86 5.63
C HIS A 290 -31.30 5.89 4.73
N ALA A 291 -31.19 5.76 3.41
CA ALA A 291 -31.89 6.65 2.47
C ALA A 291 -33.41 6.42 2.52
N MET A 292 -33.87 5.17 2.66
CA MET A 292 -35.30 4.86 2.83
C MET A 292 -35.87 5.50 4.11
N VAL A 293 -35.13 5.43 5.22
CA VAL A 293 -35.54 6.10 6.47
C VAL A 293 -35.59 7.62 6.33
N ALA A 294 -34.62 8.22 5.65
CA ALA A 294 -34.59 9.67 5.41
C ALA A 294 -35.75 10.13 4.52
N GLY A 295 -36.13 9.32 3.52
CA GLY A 295 -37.26 9.60 2.62
C GLY A 295 -38.62 9.56 3.33
N ILE A 296 -38.81 8.64 4.28
CA ILE A 296 -40.04 8.56 5.09
C ILE A 296 -40.18 9.77 6.03
N GLY A 297 -39.07 10.34 6.50
CA GLY A 297 -39.07 11.50 7.39
C GLY A 297 -39.41 12.86 6.73
N GLN A 298 -39.45 12.94 5.39
CA GLN A 298 -39.75 14.19 4.66
C GLN A 298 -41.15 14.23 4.04
N GLY A 299 -41.95 13.16 4.15
CA GLY A 299 -43.29 13.07 3.60
C GLY A 299 -44.39 13.66 4.49
N SER A 300 -44.30 14.93 4.94
CA SER A 300 -45.48 15.63 5.49
C SER A 300 -45.44 17.16 5.43
N GLY A 301 -44.56 17.75 4.61
CA GLY A 301 -44.53 19.20 4.43
C GLY A 301 -44.11 19.60 3.01
N GLY A 302 -45.09 20.03 2.21
CA GLY A 302 -44.88 20.93 1.07
C GLY A 302 -43.93 20.43 -0.02
N ILE A 303 -44.45 19.58 -0.90
CA ILE A 303 -43.89 19.35 -2.23
C ILE A 303 -44.13 20.65 -3.03
N GLU A 304 -43.15 21.57 -3.05
CA GLU A 304 -42.96 22.45 -4.21
C GLU A 304 -41.61 23.18 -4.31
N ASP A 305 -40.72 23.19 -3.31
CA ASP A 305 -39.56 24.12 -3.37
C ASP A 305 -38.16 23.52 -3.07
N PHE A 306 -37.98 22.19 -3.06
CA PHE A 306 -36.73 21.57 -2.57
C PHE A 306 -35.89 20.80 -3.59
N MET A 307 -36.12 20.94 -4.90
CA MET A 307 -35.19 20.38 -5.91
C MET A 307 -33.99 21.29 -6.21
N GLU A 308 -33.96 22.55 -5.74
CA GLU A 308 -32.85 23.47 -6.04
C GLU A 308 -31.85 23.70 -4.89
N ARG A 309 -32.03 23.03 -3.73
CA ARG A 309 -31.19 23.26 -2.54
C ARG A 309 -30.60 21.99 -1.90
N GLY A 310 -30.51 20.91 -2.67
CA GLY A 310 -30.06 19.59 -2.20
C GLY A 310 -28.55 19.29 -2.25
N ASP A 311 -27.72 20.18 -2.80
CA ASP A 311 -26.28 19.90 -3.01
C ASP A 311 -25.33 20.58 -2.01
N SER A 312 -25.82 21.33 -1.03
CA SER A 312 -24.95 22.14 -0.15
C SER A 312 -24.52 21.50 1.17
N CYS A 313 -25.05 20.33 1.56
CA CYS A 313 -24.84 19.81 2.92
C CYS A 313 -23.96 18.55 3.02
N ARG A 314 -23.40 18.05 1.92
CA ARG A 314 -22.47 16.91 1.96
C ARG A 314 -21.29 17.13 1.00
N ARG A 315 -20.37 18.01 1.36
CA ARG A 315 -18.97 17.89 0.92
C ARG A 315 -18.04 18.65 1.86
N ASP A 316 -17.29 17.83 2.60
CA ASP A 316 -15.93 18.06 3.07
C ASP A 316 -15.68 19.17 4.12
N SER A 317 -15.55 18.72 5.36
CA SER A 317 -14.85 19.36 6.46
C SER A 317 -13.34 19.47 6.19
N PHE A 318 -12.93 20.11 5.10
CA PHE A 318 -11.61 20.74 5.05
C PHE A 318 -11.76 22.08 5.76
N ALA A 319 -11.02 22.26 6.85
CA ALA A 319 -11.04 23.49 7.64
C ALA A 319 -10.70 24.68 6.73
N ARG A 320 -11.72 25.47 6.35
CA ARG A 320 -11.52 26.68 5.53
C ARG A 320 -10.64 27.63 6.30
N PHE A 321 -9.56 28.09 5.68
CA PHE A 321 -8.67 29.06 6.29
C PHE A 321 -9.47 30.34 6.61
N ARG A 322 -9.58 30.69 7.89
CA ARG A 322 -10.19 31.95 8.33
C ARG A 322 -9.08 32.97 8.58
N PRO A 323 -8.77 33.87 7.63
CA PRO A 323 -7.77 34.89 7.87
C PRO A 323 -8.19 35.79 9.04
N SER A 324 -7.22 36.12 9.89
CA SER A 324 -7.43 37.03 11.03
C SER A 324 -7.94 38.40 10.55
N ARG A 325 -8.82 39.03 11.34
CA ARG A 325 -9.40 40.36 11.02
C ARG A 325 -8.37 41.47 10.86
N ALA A 326 -7.13 41.25 11.30
CA ALA A 326 -6.03 42.22 11.21
C ALA A 326 -5.34 42.28 9.83
N TRP A 327 -5.76 41.46 8.85
CA TRP A 327 -5.09 41.41 7.55
C TRP A 327 -5.57 42.52 6.60
N PRO A 328 -4.65 43.18 5.85
CA PRO A 328 -5.02 44.09 4.77
C PRO A 328 -5.97 43.41 3.77
N GLU A 329 -6.98 44.13 3.28
CA GLU A 329 -8.04 43.58 2.44
C GLU A 329 -7.52 42.86 1.18
N LEU A 330 -6.42 43.36 0.62
CA LEU A 330 -5.80 42.80 -0.57
C LEU A 330 -5.25 41.39 -0.28
N CYS A 331 -4.55 41.21 0.83
CA CYS A 331 -4.05 39.91 1.28
C CYS A 331 -5.19 38.95 1.64
N ARG A 332 -6.28 39.46 2.21
CA ARG A 332 -7.47 38.66 2.53
C ARG A 332 -8.16 38.15 1.27
N ARG A 333 -8.33 38.98 0.23
CA ARG A 333 -8.92 38.57 -1.05
C ARG A 333 -8.05 37.52 -1.75
N VAL A 334 -6.73 37.75 -1.78
CA VAL A 334 -5.77 36.80 -2.37
C VAL A 334 -5.81 35.46 -1.63
N ALA A 335 -5.81 35.47 -0.29
CA ALA A 335 -5.86 34.24 0.51
C ALA A 335 -7.15 33.44 0.30
N VAL A 336 -8.30 34.10 0.20
CA VAL A 336 -9.59 33.42 -0.04
C VAL A 336 -9.65 32.82 -1.45
N GLU A 337 -9.13 33.50 -2.46
CA GLU A 337 -9.07 32.94 -3.82
C GLU A 337 -8.05 31.80 -3.92
N LEU A 338 -6.91 31.89 -3.24
CA LEU A 338 -5.96 30.78 -3.13
C LEU A 338 -6.59 29.55 -2.46
N ASP A 339 -7.38 29.74 -1.41
CA ASP A 339 -8.10 28.66 -0.72
C ASP A 339 -9.18 28.02 -1.61
N ARG A 340 -9.89 28.82 -2.42
CA ARG A 340 -10.85 28.30 -3.41
C ARG A 340 -10.16 27.50 -4.51
N VAL A 341 -9.03 27.99 -5.01
CA VAL A 341 -8.24 27.30 -6.04
C VAL A 341 -7.64 26.03 -5.47
N SER A 342 -7.11 26.05 -4.25
CA SER A 342 -6.50 24.88 -3.61
C SER A 342 -7.52 23.76 -3.36
N VAL A 343 -8.74 24.09 -2.90
CA VAL A 343 -9.82 23.11 -2.71
C VAL A 343 -10.27 22.52 -4.05
N ARG A 344 -10.40 23.34 -5.11
CA ARG A 344 -10.72 22.83 -6.46
C ARG A 344 -9.61 21.93 -7.00
N LEU A 345 -8.35 22.28 -6.76
CA LEU A 345 -7.19 21.47 -7.13
C LEU A 345 -7.19 20.14 -6.38
N LEU A 346 -7.49 20.16 -5.07
CA LEU A 346 -7.60 18.98 -4.21
C LEU A 346 -8.72 18.02 -4.65
N ILE A 347 -9.86 18.55 -5.09
CA ILE A 347 -10.96 17.76 -5.63
C ILE A 347 -10.58 17.10 -6.96
N LEU A 348 -9.91 17.84 -7.85
CA LEU A 348 -9.38 17.31 -9.11
C LEU A 348 -8.32 16.23 -8.85
N LEU A 349 -7.38 16.50 -7.95
CA LEU A 349 -6.39 15.55 -7.46
C LEU A 349 -7.07 14.31 -6.88
N ARG A 350 -8.17 14.43 -6.15
CA ARG A 350 -8.86 13.29 -5.52
C ARG A 350 -9.50 12.36 -6.56
N LYS A 351 -9.97 12.88 -7.68
CA LYS A 351 -10.76 12.11 -8.66
C LYS A 351 -9.90 11.24 -9.59
N ASP A 352 -8.73 11.73 -10.03
CA ASP A 352 -7.93 11.05 -11.05
C ASP A 352 -6.52 10.70 -10.55
N MET A 353 -6.22 9.40 -10.44
CA MET A 353 -4.89 8.90 -10.01
C MET A 353 -3.75 9.34 -10.95
N MET A 354 -4.04 9.49 -12.25
CA MET A 354 -3.05 9.98 -13.24
C MET A 354 -2.62 11.42 -12.97
N VAL A 355 -3.55 12.29 -12.55
CA VAL A 355 -3.26 13.68 -12.21
C VAL A 355 -2.39 13.76 -10.96
N ARG A 356 -2.63 12.88 -9.97
CA ARG A 356 -1.74 12.77 -8.79
C ARG A 356 -0.33 12.35 -9.18
N ALA A 357 -0.19 11.34 -10.04
CA ALA A 357 1.10 10.88 -10.50
C ALA A 357 1.87 11.98 -11.25
N LEU A 358 1.19 12.75 -12.10
CA LEU A 358 1.75 13.90 -12.82
C LEU A 358 2.18 15.04 -11.90
N ILE A 359 1.43 15.33 -10.84
CA ILE A 359 1.79 16.39 -9.88
C ILE A 359 2.97 15.96 -9.02
N VAL A 360 3.00 14.70 -8.56
CA VAL A 360 4.14 14.17 -7.81
C VAL A 360 5.41 14.13 -8.68
N SER A 361 5.30 13.71 -9.94
CA SER A 361 6.44 13.71 -10.87
C SER A 361 6.93 15.13 -11.17
N TYR A 362 6.02 16.09 -11.35
CA TYR A 362 6.37 17.51 -11.52
C TYR A 362 7.09 18.08 -10.28
N LEU A 363 6.59 17.81 -9.08
CA LEU A 363 7.24 18.25 -7.84
C LEU A 363 8.63 17.63 -7.67
N LEU A 364 8.77 16.34 -7.97
CA LEU A 364 10.07 15.64 -7.93
C LEU A 364 11.04 16.27 -8.94
N PHE A 365 10.58 16.54 -10.16
CA PHE A 365 11.36 17.20 -11.20
C PHE A 365 11.82 18.60 -10.78
N MET A 366 10.91 19.42 -10.24
CA MET A 366 11.25 20.75 -9.74
C MET A 366 12.26 20.69 -8.59
N HIS A 367 12.17 19.67 -7.72
CA HIS A 367 13.10 19.47 -6.63
C HIS A 367 14.52 19.10 -7.13
N ILE A 368 14.59 18.20 -8.11
CA ILE A 368 15.85 17.82 -8.76
C ILE A 368 16.47 19.02 -9.49
N LEU A 369 15.66 19.80 -10.21
CA LEU A 369 16.10 21.01 -10.91
C LEU A 369 16.65 22.06 -9.94
N MET A 370 15.94 22.30 -8.83
CA MET A 370 16.40 23.19 -7.77
C MET A 370 17.70 22.72 -7.15
N TYR A 371 17.83 21.42 -6.88
CA TYR A 371 19.06 20.83 -6.35
C TYR A 371 20.23 21.02 -7.33
N ALA A 372 20.01 20.78 -8.62
CA ALA A 372 21.01 20.99 -9.67
C ALA A 372 21.43 22.47 -9.76
N LEU A 373 20.49 23.41 -9.68
CA LEU A 373 20.77 24.85 -9.69
C LEU A 373 21.58 25.28 -8.46
N VAL A 374 21.20 24.84 -7.26
CA VAL A 374 21.94 25.14 -6.02
C VAL A 374 23.35 24.57 -6.11
N HIS A 375 23.49 23.34 -6.60
CA HIS A 375 24.79 22.70 -6.74
C HIS A 375 25.64 23.36 -7.83
N HIS A 376 25.03 23.89 -8.90
CA HIS A 376 25.73 24.66 -9.94
C HIS A 376 26.16 26.05 -9.43
N ILE A 377 25.36 26.70 -8.60
CA ILE A 377 25.74 27.98 -7.98
C ILE A 377 26.87 27.75 -6.97
N ALA A 378 26.78 26.70 -6.16
CA ALA A 378 27.82 26.33 -5.20
C ALA A 378 29.12 25.83 -5.87
N SER A 379 29.04 25.25 -7.06
CA SER A 379 30.20 24.78 -7.83
C SER A 379 30.81 25.84 -8.75
N ARG A 380 30.27 27.07 -8.80
CA ARG A 380 31.01 28.19 -9.37
C ARG A 380 32.10 28.60 -8.37
N PRO A 381 33.39 28.27 -8.62
CA PRO A 381 34.44 28.78 -7.78
C PRO A 381 34.41 30.30 -7.88
N ASP A 382 34.40 30.95 -6.72
CA ASP A 382 34.51 32.39 -6.61
C ASP A 382 35.69 32.87 -7.44
N THR A 383 35.40 33.44 -8.60
CA THR A 383 36.29 34.34 -9.34
C THR A 383 36.23 35.71 -8.67
N ALA A 384 36.32 35.73 -7.34
CA ALA A 384 36.59 36.92 -6.57
C ALA A 384 38.11 37.07 -6.53
N ALA A 385 38.60 37.94 -7.42
CA ALA A 385 39.97 38.38 -7.46
C ALA A 385 40.45 38.77 -6.05
N SER A 386 41.43 38.02 -5.51
CA SER A 386 42.14 38.47 -4.31
C SER A 386 42.96 39.71 -4.68
N PRO A 387 42.88 40.81 -3.90
CA PRO A 387 43.79 41.93 -4.10
C PRO A 387 45.24 41.47 -3.83
N PRO A 388 46.23 42.01 -4.56
CA PRO A 388 47.62 41.59 -4.43
C PRO A 388 48.18 42.01 -3.06
N VAL A 389 48.51 41.03 -2.22
CA VAL A 389 49.24 41.26 -0.96
C VAL A 389 50.72 41.42 -1.29
N PRO A 390 51.39 42.49 -0.80
CA PRO A 390 52.79 42.78 -1.13
C PRO A 390 53.74 41.78 -0.47
N LYS A 391 54.73 41.36 -1.25
CA LYS A 391 55.85 40.54 -0.81
C LYS A 391 56.71 41.33 0.17
N GLY A 392 56.86 40.83 1.40
CA GLY A 392 57.97 41.22 2.27
C GLY A 392 57.63 41.23 3.75
N ALA A 393 57.88 40.11 4.43
CA ALA A 393 58.38 40.10 5.80
C ALA A 393 58.79 38.67 6.19
N TYR A 394 60.08 38.40 6.08
CA TYR A 394 60.76 37.36 6.84
C TYR A 394 60.56 37.61 8.33
N ILE A 395 60.08 36.62 9.09
CA ILE A 395 60.37 36.49 10.53
C ILE A 395 60.62 34.99 10.83
N PRO A 396 61.72 34.64 11.52
CA PRO A 396 62.17 33.27 11.69
C PRO A 396 61.56 32.56 12.90
N THR A 397 61.47 31.24 12.76
CA THR A 397 61.75 30.18 13.74
C THR A 397 61.73 30.52 15.23
N ARG A 398 60.82 29.86 15.98
CA ARG A 398 61.14 29.43 17.35
C ARG A 398 60.45 28.11 17.72
N LEU A 399 61.31 27.14 18.02
CA LEU A 399 61.04 25.88 18.68
C LEU A 399 60.44 26.09 20.08
N ALA A 400 59.39 25.33 20.40
CA ALA A 400 59.04 24.75 21.70
C ALA A 400 57.83 23.83 21.42
N GLY A 401 57.83 22.52 21.66
CA GLY A 401 58.43 21.81 22.78
C GLY A 401 57.40 21.72 23.90
N ALA A 402 56.53 20.71 23.84
CA ALA A 402 55.63 20.17 24.88
C ALA A 402 54.44 19.52 24.15
N SER A 403 53.81 18.42 24.55
CA SER A 403 54.02 17.39 25.54
C SER A 403 52.82 16.46 25.34
N MET A 404 53.02 15.14 25.30
CA MET A 404 51.92 14.17 25.39
C MET A 404 51.05 14.44 26.64
N PRO A 405 49.79 13.98 26.62
CA PRO A 405 49.46 13.02 27.66
C PRO A 405 48.79 11.76 27.11
N THR A 406 49.30 10.65 27.61
CA THR A 406 48.74 9.32 27.59
C THR A 406 47.61 9.18 28.63
N ARG A 407 46.63 8.34 28.27
CA ARG A 407 45.77 7.48 29.13
C ARG A 407 44.64 8.13 29.97
N PRO A 408 43.67 7.35 30.49
CA PRO A 408 43.45 5.90 30.36
C PRO A 408 42.03 5.49 29.93
N GLY A 409 41.87 4.19 29.66
CA GLY A 409 40.58 3.54 29.48
C GLY A 409 39.90 3.15 30.80
N MET A 410 38.84 2.36 30.59
CA MET A 410 37.93 1.67 31.51
C MET A 410 36.71 2.44 32.02
N GLY A 411 35.60 2.16 31.33
CA GLY A 411 34.28 1.85 31.88
C GLY A 411 33.70 0.73 31.03
#